data_AF-A0A917CCG2-F1
#
_entry.id   AF-A0A917CCG2-F1
#
_cell.length_a   1.000
_cell.length_b   1.000
_cell.length_c   1.000
_cell.angle_alpha   90.00
_cell.angle_beta   90.00
_cell.angle_gamma   90.00
#
_symmetry.space_group_name_H-M   'P 1'
#
loop_
_entity.id
_entity.type
_entity.pdbx_description
1 polymer ?
#
loop_
_entity_poly.entity_id
_entity_poly.type
_entity_poly.pdbx_seq_one_letter_code
_entity_poly.pdbx_strand_id
1 'polypeptide(L)'
;MTAEEIREFGEALAERFVQIEKEYLSATETLKKVQMIEIPVPIELMQATKKLDFSFAQYELFSGIIDTLPLDIRLTFLKHCQKIRGNKEGI
;
A
#
# COMPACT_ATOMS: atom_id res chain seq x y z
N MET A 1 6.91 20.83 14.20
CA MET A 1 5.49 20.48 14.04
C MET A 1 4.86 20.48 15.41
N THR A 2 3.63 20.96 15.53
CA THR A 2 2.81 20.80 16.74
C THR A 2 2.34 19.36 16.86
N ALA A 3 1.87 18.97 18.05
CA ALA A 3 1.31 17.64 18.27
C ALA A 3 0.13 17.34 17.33
N GLU A 4 -0.66 18.37 16.98
CA GLU A 4 -1.78 18.22 16.06
C GLU A 4 -1.32 18.03 14.61
N GLU A 5 -0.31 18.79 14.17
CA GLU A 5 0.28 18.61 12.83
C GLU A 5 0.91 17.23 12.66
N ILE A 6 1.58 16.70 13.69
CA ILE A 6 2.13 15.33 13.69
C ILE A 6 1.01 14.30 13.57
N ARG A 7 -0.08 14.51 14.30
CA ARG A 7 -1.25 13.64 14.27
C ARG A 7 -1.87 13.60 12.88
N GLU A 8 -2.25 14.75 12.33
CA GLU A 8 -2.87 14.87 11.00
C GLU A 8 -1.96 14.30 9.91
N PHE A 9 -0.67 14.64 9.94
CA PHE A 9 0.29 14.13 8.96
C PHE A 9 0.44 12.61 9.04
N GLY A 10 0.60 12.06 10.25
CA GLY A 10 0.76 10.62 10.46
C GLY A 10 -0.49 9.83 10.06
N GLU A 11 -1.69 10.36 10.32
CA GLU A 11 -2.96 9.76 9.91
C GLU A 11 -3.13 9.77 8.39
N ALA A 12 -2.91 10.91 7.74
CA ALA A 12 -2.99 11.01 6.28
C ALA A 12 -1.97 10.11 5.57
N LEU A 13 -0.76 10.00 6.13
CA LEU A 13 0.26 9.09 5.62
C LEU A 13 -0.19 7.62 5.75
N ALA A 14 -0.81 7.24 6.86
CA ALA A 14 -1.32 5.90 7.08
C ALA A 14 -2.44 5.54 6.10
N GLU A 15 -3.38 6.45 5.85
CA GLU A 15 -4.43 6.26 4.84
C GLU A 15 -3.83 6.02 3.45
N ARG A 16 -2.87 6.85 3.05
CA ARG A 16 -2.21 6.72 1.75
C ARG A 16 -1.43 5.41 1.63
N PHE A 17 -0.70 5.02 2.67
CA PHE A 17 0.07 3.78 2.68
C PHE A 17 -0.83 2.56 2.55
N VAL A 18 -1.93 2.51 3.32
CA VAL A 18 -2.89 1.40 3.22
C VAL A 18 -3.53 1.32 1.83
N GLN A 19 -3.77 2.46 1.18
CA GLN A 19 -4.26 2.47 -0.19
C GLN A 19 -3.22 1.88 -1.17
N ILE A 20 -1.96 2.28 -1.06
CA ILE A 20 -0.86 1.75 -1.90
C ILE A 20 -0.69 0.25 -1.69
N GLU A 21 -0.73 -0.22 -0.44
CA GLU A 21 -0.66 -1.65 -0.12
C GLU A 21 -1.80 -2.44 -0.78
N LYS A 22 -3.04 -1.93 -0.74
CA LYS A 22 -4.17 -2.56 -1.44
C LYS A 22 -3.97 -2.60 -2.95
N GLU A 23 -3.44 -1.53 -3.54
CA GLU A 23 -3.17 -1.47 -4.98
C GLU A 23 -2.13 -2.52 -5.41
N TYR A 24 -1.06 -2.67 -4.62
CA TYR A 24 -0.04 -3.70 -4.83
C TYR A 24 -0.62 -5.12 -4.68
N LEU A 25 -1.40 -5.40 -3.64
CA LEU A 25 -2.05 -6.69 -3.46
C LEU A 25 -3.01 -7.01 -4.61
N SER A 26 -3.81 -6.03 -5.03
CA SER A 26 -4.73 -6.17 -6.16
C SER A 26 -3.99 -6.42 -7.48
N ALA A 27 -2.87 -5.74 -7.73
CA ALA A 27 -2.03 -6.00 -8.90
C ALA A 27 -1.43 -7.41 -8.88
N THR A 28 -1.01 -7.87 -7.70
CA THR A 28 -0.48 -9.23 -7.48
C THR A 28 -1.55 -10.28 -7.80
N GLU A 29 -2.76 -10.11 -7.28
CA GLU A 29 -3.89 -11.00 -7.58
C GLU A 29 -4.25 -10.99 -9.07
N THR A 30 -4.20 -9.83 -9.72
CA THR A 30 -4.47 -9.69 -11.15
C THR A 30 -3.46 -10.48 -11.98
N LEU A 31 -2.16 -10.35 -11.69
CA LEU A 31 -1.13 -11.10 -12.40
C LEU A 31 -1.31 -12.61 -12.22
N LYS A 32 -1.59 -13.07 -10.99
CA LYS A 32 -1.87 -14.49 -10.71
C LYS A 32 -3.03 -15.01 -11.54
N LYS A 33 -4.13 -14.25 -11.64
CA LYS A 33 -5.30 -14.62 -12.46
C LYS A 33 -4.94 -14.75 -13.93
N VAL A 34 -4.18 -13.80 -14.49
CA VAL A 34 -3.74 -13.84 -15.90
C VAL A 34 -2.82 -15.03 -16.17
N GLN A 35 -1.92 -15.35 -15.24
CA GLN A 35 -1.01 -16.51 -15.35
C GLN A 35 -1.71 -17.87 -15.24
N MET A 36 -2.89 -17.93 -14.60
CA MET A 36 -3.69 -19.16 -14.48
C MET A 36 -4.54 -19.46 -15.73
N ILE A 37 -4.60 -18.55 -16.70
CA ILE A 37 -5.27 -18.80 -17.97
C ILE A 37 -4.45 -19.82 -18.77
N GLU A 38 -5.10 -20.84 -19.33
CA GLU A 38 -4.44 -21.94 -20.07
C GLU A 38 -3.53 -21.45 -21.20
N ILE A 39 -3.96 -20.40 -21.90
CA ILE A 39 -3.16 -19.67 -22.89
C ILE A 39 -3.29 -18.16 -22.58
N PRO A 40 -2.38 -17.57 -21.80
CA PRO A 40 -2.45 -16.15 -21.45
C PRO A 40 -2.29 -15.28 -22.69
N VAL A 41 -3.11 -14.24 -22.82
CA VAL A 41 -2.94 -13.26 -23.89
C VAL A 41 -1.67 -12.45 -23.60
N PRO A 42 -0.65 -12.42 -24.49
CA PRO A 42 0.63 -11.78 -24.19
C PRO A 42 0.52 -10.32 -23.75
N ILE A 43 -0.43 -9.58 -24.32
CA ILE A 43 -0.65 -8.17 -23.96
C ILE A 43 -1.22 -8.01 -22.54
N GLU A 44 -2.12 -8.90 -22.13
CA GLU A 44 -2.70 -8.88 -20.78
C GLU A 44 -1.66 -9.26 -19.73
N LEU A 45 -0.81 -10.24 -20.04
CA LEU A 45 0.32 -10.63 -19.18
C LEU A 45 1.30 -9.47 -19.00
N MET A 46 1.67 -8.80 -20.11
CA MET A 46 2.55 -7.64 -20.07
C MET A 46 1.94 -6.48 -19.26
N GLN A 47 0.65 -6.19 -19.43
CA GLN A 47 -0.04 -5.13 -18.70
C GLN A 47 -0.15 -5.44 -17.20
N ALA A 48 -0.49 -6.69 -16.85
CA ALA A 48 -0.56 -7.12 -15.45
C ALA A 48 0.82 -7.06 -14.77
N THR A 49 1.88 -7.48 -15.48
CA THR A 49 3.26 -7.40 -14.99
C THR A 49 3.66 -5.94 -14.76
N LYS A 50 3.47 -5.07 -15.75
CA LYS A 50 3.79 -3.63 -15.62
C LYS A 50 3.04 -2.97 -14.46
N LYS A 51 1.78 -3.34 -14.24
CA LYS A 51 0.97 -2.83 -13.12
C LYS A 51 1.50 -3.31 -11.77
N LEU A 52 1.94 -4.57 -11.69
CA LEU A 52 2.57 -5.09 -10.49
C LEU A 52 3.88 -4.36 -10.20
N ASP A 53 4.77 -4.24 -11.19
CA ASP A 53 6.06 -3.56 -11.03
C ASP A 53 5.88 -2.12 -10.55
N PHE A 54 4.93 -1.40 -11.14
CA PHE A 54 4.64 -0.02 -10.75
C PHE A 54 4.09 0.09 -9.32
N SER A 55 3.14 -0.76 -8.95
CA SER A 55 2.54 -0.73 -7.61
C SER A 55 3.52 -1.20 -6.52
N PHE A 56 4.38 -2.17 -6.83
CA PHE A 56 5.47 -2.60 -5.96
C PHE A 56 6.49 -1.48 -5.74
N ALA A 57 6.93 -0.80 -6.80
CA ALA A 57 7.86 0.31 -6.68
C ALA A 57 7.30 1.46 -5.81
N GLN A 58 5.99 1.74 -5.90
CA GLN A 58 5.34 2.71 -5.01
C GLN A 58 5.31 2.24 -3.56
N TYR A 59 4.98 0.97 -3.33
CA TYR A 59 4.98 0.37 -2.00
C TYR A 59 6.37 0.45 -1.35
N GLU A 60 7.42 0.04 -2.07
CA GLU A 60 8.81 0.11 -1.58
C GLU A 60 9.23 1.55 -1.29
N LEU A 61 8.93 2.49 -2.19
CA LEU A 61 9.24 3.90 -1.99
C LEU A 61 8.59 4.44 -0.71
N PHE A 62 7.29 4.18 -0.53
CA PHE A 62 6.57 4.64 0.65
C PHE A 62 7.06 3.98 1.93
N SER A 63 7.34 2.67 1.90
CA SER A 63 7.91 1.95 3.03
C SER A 63 9.25 2.55 3.44
N GLY A 64 10.14 2.82 2.46
CA GLY A 64 11.43 3.45 2.70
C GLY A 64 11.30 4.87 3.27
N ILE A 65 10.35 5.67 2.79
CA ILE A 65 10.07 7.00 3.35
C ILE A 65 9.66 6.88 4.82
N ILE A 66 8.72 5.98 5.14
CA ILE A 66 8.22 5.78 6.51
C ILE A 66 9.35 5.46 7.49
N ASP A 67 10.31 4.63 7.08
CA ASP A 67 11.46 4.26 7.93
C ASP A 67 12.37 5.44 8.27
N THR A 68 12.41 6.46 7.41
CA THR A 68 13.20 7.68 7.62
C THR A 68 12.50 8.74 8.47
N LEU A 69 11.21 8.56 8.78
CA LEU A 69 10.45 9.57 9.51
C LEU A 69 10.79 9.61 11.01
N PRO A 70 10.63 10.78 11.65
CA PRO A 70 10.65 10.92 13.10
C PRO A 70 9.75 9.91 13.84
N LEU A 71 10.17 9.51 15.04
CA LEU A 71 9.54 8.44 15.82
C LEU A 71 8.07 8.74 16.15
N ASP A 72 7.76 9.97 16.52
CA ASP A 72 6.41 10.47 16.83
C ASP A 72 5.44 10.34 15.64
N ILE A 73 5.90 10.69 14.44
CA ILE A 73 5.15 10.50 13.20
C ILE A 73 4.96 9.01 12.92
N ARG A 74 6.02 8.20 13.04
CA ARG A 74 5.95 6.75 12.82
C ARG A 74 4.98 6.05 13.77
N LEU A 75 4.97 6.43 15.05
CA LEU A 75 4.04 5.89 16.03
C LEU A 75 2.59 6.24 15.70
N THR A 76 2.35 7.48 15.31
CA THR A 76 1.02 7.96 14.86
C THR A 76 0.56 7.17 13.63
N PHE A 77 1.43 7.07 12.63
CA PHE A 77 1.23 6.27 11.42
C PHE A 77 0.86 4.82 11.75
N LEU A 78 1.68 4.12 12.55
CA LEU A 78 1.47 2.71 12.89
C LEU A 78 0.14 2.49 13.62
N LYS A 79 -0.17 3.35 14.59
CA LYS A 79 -1.42 3.31 15.34
C LYS A 79 -2.63 3.48 14.41
N HIS A 80 -2.54 4.41 13.46
CA HIS A 80 -3.64 4.65 12.52
C HIS A 80 -3.77 3.52 11.49
N CYS A 81 -2.66 2.96 10.98
CA CYS A 81 -2.67 1.75 10.14
C CYS A 81 -3.38 0.58 10.85
N GLN A 82 -3.07 0.33 12.12
CA GLN A 82 -3.74 -0.70 12.92
C GLN A 82 -5.25 -0.44 13.03
N LYS A 83 -5.66 0.81 13.23
CA LYS A 83 -7.09 1.19 13.28
C LYS A 83 -7.80 0.93 11.94
N ILE A 84 -7.20 1.32 10.82
CA ILE A 84 -7.77 1.08 9.48
C ILE A 84 -7.94 -0.42 9.22
N ARG A 85 -6.96 -1.23 9.65
CA ARG A 85 -6.96 -2.69 9.45
C ARG A 85 -7.92 -3.41 10.40
N GLY A 86 -7.96 -3.03 11.68
CA GLY A 86 -8.88 -3.60 12.68
C GLY A 86 -10.35 -3.25 12.44
N ASN A 87 -10.64 -2.10 11.84
CA ASN A 87 -12.01 -1.73 11.43
C ASN A 87 -12.56 -2.58 10.26
N LYS A 88 -11.77 -3.49 9.67
CA LYS A 88 -12.23 -4.39 8.61
C LYS A 88 -12.70 -5.77 9.10
N GLU A 89 -12.51 -6.10 10.39
CA GLU A 89 -12.93 -7.39 10.98
C GLU A 89 -14.29 -7.31 11.70
N GLY A 90 -15.00 -6.18 11.60
CA GLY A 90 -16.28 -5.95 12.28
C GLY A 90 -17.43 -5.66 11.33
N ILE A 91 -17.75 -6.59 10.42
CA ILE A 91 -19.09 -6.79 9.81
C ILE A 91 -19.27 -8.28 9.51
#